data_AF-A0A926EBL0-F1
#
_entry.id   AF-A0A926EBL0-F1
#
_cell.length_a   1.000
_cell.length_b   1.000
_cell.length_c   1.000
_cell.angle_alpha   90.00
_cell.angle_beta   90.00
_cell.angle_gamma   90.00
#
_symmetry.space_group_name_H-M   'P 1'
#
loop_
_entity.id
_entity.type
_entity.pdbx_description
1 polymer ?
#
loop_
_entity_poly.entity_id
_entity_poly.type
_entity_poly.pdbx_seq_one_letter_code
_entity_poly.pdbx_strand_id
1 'polypeptide(L)'
;MKNIVEHNPFGHPANSDHASPDLPVGFGMALAQDTAAMDRFAHLPEQEKENIIRDIQSSRTGPEAKAKIHDAVARLSESAQM
;
A
#
# COMPACT_ATOMS: atom_id res chain seq x y z
N MET A 1 -7.67 38.12 31.67
CA MET A 1 -7.68 36.66 31.92
C MET A 1 -7.26 36.00 30.61
N LYS A 2 -6.09 35.36 30.58
CA LYS A 2 -5.53 34.78 29.34
C LYS A 2 -6.15 33.40 29.13
N ASN A 3 -6.96 33.22 28.10
CA ASN A 3 -7.43 31.91 27.67
C ASN A 3 -6.22 31.12 27.18
N ILE A 4 -5.86 30.07 27.91
CA ILE A 4 -4.85 29.11 27.48
C ILE A 4 -5.58 28.18 26.51
N VAL A 5 -5.45 28.42 25.21
CA VAL A 5 -5.82 27.43 24.21
C VAL A 5 -4.80 26.31 24.36
N GLU A 6 -5.25 25.14 24.81
CA GLU A 6 -4.43 23.93 24.87
C GLU A 6 -3.95 23.62 23.45
N HIS A 7 -2.69 23.97 23.19
CA HIS A 7 -1.96 23.57 22.02
C HIS A 7 -1.71 22.07 22.11
N ASN A 8 -2.62 21.26 21.59
CA ASN A 8 -2.46 19.81 21.49
C ASN A 8 -1.30 19.53 20.51
N PRO A 9 -0.11 19.09 20.98
CA PRO A 9 1.06 18.93 20.10
C PRO A 9 0.99 17.66 19.23
N PHE A 10 -0.12 16.91 19.31
CA PHE A 10 -0.36 15.68 18.54
C PHE A 10 -1.52 15.79 17.55
N GLY A 11 -2.13 16.97 17.43
CA GLY A 11 -3.06 17.26 16.35
C GLY A 11 -2.30 17.55 15.07
N HIS A 12 -1.77 16.51 14.41
CA HIS A 12 -1.39 16.66 13.01
C HIS A 12 -2.64 17.13 12.26
N PRO A 13 -2.62 18.30 11.59
CA PRO A 13 -3.67 18.62 10.64
C PRO A 13 -3.57 17.56 9.55
N ALA A 14 -4.50 16.60 9.60
CA ALA A 14 -4.68 15.56 8.60
C ALA A 14 -5.23 16.18 7.30
N ASN A 15 -4.46 17.07 6.70
CA ASN A 15 -4.56 17.42 5.29
C ASN A 15 -3.42 16.70 4.57
N SER A 16 -3.50 15.37 4.57
CA SER A 16 -2.76 14.55 3.62
C SER A 16 -3.68 14.28 2.45
N ASP A 17 -3.88 15.28 1.59
CA ASP A 17 -4.45 15.12 0.23
C ASP A 17 -3.44 14.39 -0.69
N HIS A 18 -2.65 13.49 -0.13
CA HIS A 18 -1.85 12.54 -0.88
C HIS A 18 -2.77 11.37 -1.19
N ALA A 19 -3.48 11.49 -2.31
CA ALA A 19 -4.34 10.46 -2.89
C ALA A 19 -3.57 9.19 -3.34
N SER A 20 -2.32 9.02 -2.88
CA SER A 20 -1.54 7.82 -3.03
C SER A 20 -2.08 6.78 -2.06
N PRO A 21 -2.63 5.67 -2.56
CA PRO A 21 -3.23 4.67 -1.70
C PRO A 21 -2.15 4.03 -0.80
N ASP A 22 -2.39 4.04 0.51
CA ASP A 22 -1.49 3.45 1.50
C ASP A 22 -1.20 1.97 1.18
N LEU A 23 0.06 1.55 1.30
CA LEU A 23 0.45 0.18 0.99
C LEU A 23 -0.25 -0.79 1.98
N PRO A 24 -1.06 -1.75 1.50
CA PRO A 24 -1.73 -2.69 2.38
C PRO A 24 -0.69 -3.53 3.13
N VAL A 25 -0.79 -3.61 4.45
CA VAL A 25 0.21 -4.31 5.29
C VAL A 25 0.43 -5.75 4.82
N GLY A 26 -0.66 -6.47 4.50
CA GLY A 26 -0.57 -7.85 3.99
C GLY A 26 0.14 -7.95 2.63
N PHE A 27 0.02 -6.92 1.79
CA PHE A 27 0.73 -6.84 0.52
C PHE A 27 2.22 -6.58 0.73
N GLY A 28 2.57 -5.60 1.58
CA GLY A 28 3.96 -5.32 1.93
C GLY A 28 4.68 -6.52 2.55
N MET A 29 3.99 -7.27 3.43
CA MET A 29 4.52 -8.52 4.01
C MET A 29 4.70 -9.61 2.96
N ALA A 30 3.81 -9.72 1.97
CA ALA A 30 3.93 -10.72 0.91
C ALA A 30 5.07 -10.38 -0.05
N LEU A 31 5.25 -9.11 -0.41
CA LEU A 31 6.41 -8.64 -1.18
C LEU A 31 7.72 -8.91 -0.43
N ALA A 32 7.78 -8.64 0.87
CA ALA A 32 8.99 -8.89 1.67
C ALA A 32 9.40 -10.38 1.72
N GLN A 33 8.46 -11.31 1.46
CA GLN A 33 8.74 -12.74 1.37
C GLN A 33 9.25 -13.18 -0.01
N ASP A 34 9.04 -12.36 -1.04
CA ASP A 34 9.47 -12.63 -2.41
C ASP A 34 10.29 -11.44 -2.92
N THR A 35 11.61 -11.52 -2.74
CA THR A 35 12.53 -10.46 -3.13
C THR A 35 12.46 -10.13 -4.62
N ALA A 36 12.13 -11.09 -5.49
CA ALA A 36 12.01 -10.86 -6.92
C ALA A 36 10.75 -10.03 -7.23
N ALA A 37 9.61 -10.39 -6.63
CA ALA A 37 8.39 -9.60 -6.72
C ALA A 37 8.56 -8.19 -6.13
N MET A 38 9.27 -8.07 -5.01
CA MET A 38 9.57 -6.78 -4.37
C MET A 38 10.42 -5.89 -5.28
N ASP A 39 11.50 -6.43 -5.86
CA ASP A 39 12.35 -5.69 -6.79
C ASP A 39 11.56 -5.24 -8.03
N ARG A 40 10.75 -6.15 -8.59
CA ARG A 40 9.88 -5.82 -9.72
C ARG A 40 8.90 -4.71 -9.37
N PHE A 41 8.23 -4.82 -8.22
CA PHE A 41 7.32 -3.80 -7.73
C PHE A 41 8.02 -2.46 -7.48
N ALA A 42 9.27 -2.47 -7.01
CA ALA A 42 10.07 -1.27 -6.81
C ALA A 42 10.38 -0.57 -8.16
N HIS A 43 10.59 -1.34 -9.22
CA HIS A 43 10.88 -0.84 -10.57
C HIS A 43 9.64 -0.47 -11.41
N LEU A 44 8.43 -0.84 -10.99
CA LEU A 44 7.19 -0.42 -11.68
C LEU A 44 7.02 1.11 -11.67
N PRO A 45 6.35 1.69 -12.67
CA PRO A 45 5.93 3.09 -12.61
C PRO A 45 4.92 3.30 -11.48
N GLU A 46 4.93 4.49 -10.87
CA GLU A 46 4.07 4.83 -9.72
C GLU A 46 2.59 4.52 -9.99
N GLN A 47 2.11 4.85 -11.18
CA GLN A 47 0.73 4.60 -11.60
C GLN A 47 0.36 3.11 -11.62
N GLU A 48 1.28 2.20 -11.96
CA GLU A 48 1.01 0.76 -11.85
C GLU A 48 0.99 0.29 -10.41
N LYS A 49 1.89 0.81 -9.57
CA LYS A 49 1.88 0.50 -8.13
C LYS A 49 0.57 0.91 -7.49
N GLU A 50 0.09 2.11 -7.80
CA GLU A 50 -1.20 2.62 -7.33
C GLU A 50 -2.37 1.78 -7.82
N ASN A 51 -2.35 1.33 -9.07
CA ASN A 51 -3.39 0.44 -9.61
C ASN A 51 -3.44 -0.90 -8.88
N ILE A 52 -2.29 -1.52 -8.62
CA ILE A 52 -2.18 -2.77 -7.86
C ILE A 52 -2.73 -2.57 -6.45
N ILE A 53 -2.29 -1.50 -5.77
CA ILE A 53 -2.73 -1.20 -4.41
C ILE A 53 -4.26 -0.96 -4.38
N ARG A 54 -4.80 -0.14 -5.29
CA ARG A 54 -6.24 0.13 -5.37
C ARG A 54 -7.06 -1.12 -5.63
N ASP A 55 -6.58 -2.01 -6.49
CA ASP A 55 -7.27 -3.26 -6.75
C ASP A 55 -7.36 -4.14 -5.49
N ILE A 56 -6.27 -4.24 -4.74
CA ILE A 56 -6.22 -4.95 -3.44
C ILE A 56 -7.17 -4.29 -2.43
N GLN A 57 -7.16 -2.97 -2.33
CA GLN A 57 -8.01 -2.20 -1.41
C GLN A 57 -9.51 -2.25 -1.77
N SER A 58 -9.84 -2.49 -3.04
CA SER A 58 -11.23 -2.61 -3.53
C SER A 58 -11.91 -3.91 -3.04
N SER A 59 -11.17 -4.83 -2.43
CA SER A 59 -11.74 -6.07 -1.90
C SER A 59 -12.73 -5.83 -0.76
N ARG A 60 -13.84 -6.59 -0.79
CA ARG A 60 -14.93 -6.46 0.18
C ARG A 60 -14.77 -7.39 1.38
N THR A 61 -13.91 -8.40 1.26
CA THR A 61 -13.68 -9.40 2.32
C THR A 61 -12.19 -9.69 2.49
N GLY A 62 -11.80 -10.11 3.70
CA GLY A 62 -10.42 -10.50 3.99
C GLY A 62 -9.87 -11.61 3.08
N PRO A 63 -10.62 -12.70 2.81
CA PRO A 63 -10.17 -13.75 1.89
C PRO A 63 -9.96 -13.25 0.46
N GLU A 64 -10.81 -12.34 -0.01
CA GLU A 64 -10.67 -11.72 -1.33
C GLU A 64 -9.41 -10.85 -1.39
N ALA A 65 -9.20 -9.99 -0.39
CA ALA A 65 -7.99 -9.16 -0.31
C ALA A 65 -6.72 -10.02 -0.29
N LYS A 66 -6.74 -11.11 0.49
CA LYS A 66 -5.64 -12.08 0.53
C LYS A 66 -5.40 -12.72 -0.84
N ALA A 67 -6.44 -13.16 -1.53
CA ALA A 67 -6.31 -13.75 -2.86
C ALA A 67 -5.71 -12.75 -3.86
N LYS A 68 -6.18 -11.50 -3.87
CA LYS A 68 -5.61 -10.43 -4.71
C LYS A 68 -4.16 -10.12 -4.39
N ILE A 69 -3.80 -10.08 -3.11
CA ILE A 69 -2.40 -9.90 -2.68
C ILE A 69 -1.52 -11.00 -3.26
N HIS A 70 -1.92 -12.27 -3.09
CA HIS A 70 -1.14 -13.40 -3.59
C HIS A 70 -1.03 -13.40 -5.12
N ASP A 71 -2.12 -13.10 -5.83
CA ASP A 71 -2.15 -13.01 -7.29
C ASP A 71 -1.25 -11.85 -7.79
N ALA A 72 -1.32 -10.67 -7.17
CA ALA A 72 -0.46 -9.54 -7.50
C ALA A 72 1.02 -9.88 -7.31
N VAL A 73 1.41 -10.47 -6.17
CA VAL A 73 2.80 -10.88 -5.89
C VAL A 73 3.26 -11.97 -6.87
N ALA A 74 2.41 -12.95 -7.18
CA ALA A 74 2.76 -14.01 -8.12
C ALA A 74 3.05 -13.46 -9.53
N ARG A 75 2.23 -12.53 -10.02
CA ARG A 75 2.45 -11.86 -11.32
C ARG A 75 3.73 -11.02 -11.33
N LEU A 76 4.01 -10.33 -10.24
CA LEU A 76 5.25 -9.56 -10.08
C LEU A 76 6.48 -10.47 -10.07
N SER A 77 6.40 -11.62 -9.39
CA SER A 77 7.47 -12.61 -9.34
C SER A 77 7.73 -13.25 -10.71
N GLU A 78 6.67 -13.67 -11.41
CA GLU A 78 6.78 -14.27 -12.75
C GLU A 78 7.40 -13.30 -13.76
N SER A 79 6.96 -12.03 -13.76
CA SER A 79 7.51 -11.00 -14.63
C SER A 79 8.93 -10.55 -14.26
N ALA A 80 9.44 -10.91 -13.08
CA ALA A 80 10.83 -10.68 -12.68
C ALA A 80 11.78 -11.79 -13.18
N GLN A 81 11.25 -12.96 -13.54
CA GLN A 81 12.01 -14.13 -13.96
C GLN A 81 12.14 -14.27 -15.49
N MET A 82 11.44 -13.42 -16.24
CA MET A 82 11.52 -13.30 -17.71
C MET A 82 12.60 -12.31 -18.14
#